data_AF-A0A8C5XG34-F1
#
_entry.id   AF-A0A8C5XG34-F1
#
_cell.length_a   1.000
_cell.length_b   1.000
_cell.length_c   1.000
_cell.angle_alpha   90.00
_cell.angle_beta   90.00
_cell.angle_gamma   90.00
#
_symmetry.space_group_name_H-M   'P 1'
#
loop_
_entity.id
_entity.type
_entity.pdbx_description
1 polymer ?
#
loop_
_entity_poly.entity_id
_entity_poly.type
_entity_poly.pdbx_seq_one_letter_code
_entity_poly.pdbx_strand_id
1 'polypeptide(L)'
;MFSFEGDFKTRPKVSLGGASRKYSVQRSAFDRCASLSQSGGTFPIANGPNLTLLVRQLLFFYKQNEDSKRLIWLYQNLIKHSALFVKQLDGSERLTCLFQIKRLMSLCCRLLQNCNDDSLNVALPMRMLEVFSSENTYMPVLQDASYVVSVIEQILHYMIQNGYFRSLYLLINSKLPSSIEYSDLSRVPIAKILLENVLKPLHFTYNSCPEGARQQVFTAFTGEFLAAPFTDQIFHFIVPALADVQTAFPYEPFLRALLLAERRCSEKSGGAPWLFYFVLTVGENYLGSLSEEGLLVYLRVLQTFLPQLPVSPASASCQDSGSDSEEESEEADKPTSPVSPRMVDYTIPYITEECLKVGYKTAANTLLTGVEGFRQRGRIFTGDGLHLSPLMVQAVAWMVPKIYK
;
A
#
# COMPACT_ATOMS: atom_id res chain seq x y z
N MET A 1 -46.78 53.24 26.55
CA MET A 1 -45.46 53.59 27.08
C MET A 1 -44.92 52.38 27.81
N PHE A 2 -44.20 51.51 27.12
CA PHE A 2 -43.35 50.48 27.73
C PHE A 2 -42.16 50.28 26.81
N SER A 3 -41.00 50.75 27.27
CA SER A 3 -39.69 50.57 26.62
C SER A 3 -39.22 49.14 26.85
N PHE A 4 -38.67 48.51 25.82
CA PHE A 4 -38.01 47.20 25.92
C PHE A 4 -36.61 47.34 25.34
N GLU A 5 -35.74 48.04 26.06
CA GLU A 5 -34.30 47.88 25.96
C GLU A 5 -33.89 46.67 26.78
N GLY A 6 -33.49 45.61 26.10
CA GLY A 6 -32.99 44.38 26.70
C GLY A 6 -31.79 43.88 25.92
N ASP A 7 -30.62 44.04 26.51
CA ASP A 7 -29.29 43.73 26.00
C ASP A 7 -29.21 42.40 25.24
N PHE A 8 -28.61 42.46 24.04
CA PHE A 8 -28.11 41.28 23.33
C PHE A 8 -27.08 40.57 24.23
N LYS A 9 -27.47 39.45 24.84
CA LYS A 9 -26.57 38.51 25.50
C LYS A 9 -25.46 38.12 24.53
N THR A 10 -24.28 38.69 24.74
CA THR A 10 -23.04 38.24 24.13
C THR A 10 -22.81 36.79 24.53
N ARG A 11 -22.55 35.93 23.54
CA ARG A 11 -22.20 34.52 23.77
C ARG A 11 -21.01 34.45 24.73
N PRO A 12 -21.03 33.57 25.75
CA PRO A 12 -19.88 33.45 26.65
C PRO A 12 -18.67 32.96 25.86
N LYS A 13 -17.59 33.75 25.87
CA LYS A 13 -16.25 33.29 25.47
C LYS A 13 -15.78 32.27 26.51
N VAL A 14 -16.07 31.00 26.27
CA VAL A 14 -15.51 29.91 27.07
C VAL A 14 -14.02 29.84 26.78
N SER A 15 -13.19 29.98 27.81
CA SER A 15 -11.73 29.93 27.67
C SER A 15 -11.29 28.51 27.28
N LEU A 16 -10.57 28.40 26.17
CA LEU A 16 -9.93 27.17 25.67
C LEU A 16 -8.78 26.64 26.57
N GLY A 17 -8.59 27.20 27.77
CA GLY A 17 -7.43 26.96 28.65
C GLY A 17 -7.42 25.60 29.37
N GLY A 18 -8.55 24.92 29.47
CA GLY A 18 -8.67 23.66 30.21
C GLY A 18 -7.91 22.48 29.58
N ALA A 19 -7.91 22.37 28.26
CA ALA A 19 -7.23 21.28 27.53
C ALA A 19 -5.69 21.44 27.56
N SER A 20 -5.21 22.67 27.36
CA SER A 20 -3.77 22.99 27.41
C SER A 20 -3.16 22.70 28.80
N ARG A 21 -3.88 23.06 29.87
CA ARG A 21 -3.44 22.76 31.25
C ARG A 21 -3.36 21.25 31.51
N LYS A 22 -4.33 20.47 31.02
CA LYS A 22 -4.31 19.00 31.15
C LYS A 22 -3.12 18.37 30.42
N TYR A 23 -2.79 18.83 29.22
CA TYR A 23 -1.61 18.34 28.48
C TYR A 23 -0.29 18.68 29.18
N SER A 24 -0.16 19.90 29.70
CA SER A 24 1.02 20.29 30.49
C SER A 24 1.22 19.39 31.72
N VAL A 25 0.15 19.12 32.49
CA VAL A 25 0.21 18.23 33.66
C VAL A 25 0.63 16.81 33.27
N GLN A 26 0.07 16.27 32.19
CA GLN A 26 0.41 14.91 31.72
C GLN A 26 1.85 14.82 31.18
N ARG A 27 2.36 15.86 30.52
CA ARG A 27 3.78 15.94 30.10
C ARG A 27 4.72 15.92 31.29
N SER A 28 4.45 16.75 32.31
CA SER A 28 5.26 16.74 33.52
C SER A 28 5.20 15.40 34.26
N ALA A 29 4.04 14.71 34.24
CA ALA A 29 3.92 13.37 34.82
C ALA A 29 4.76 12.34 34.06
N PHE A 30 4.71 12.35 32.73
CA PHE A 30 5.55 11.51 31.87
C PHE A 30 7.04 11.76 32.15
N ASP A 31 7.46 13.03 32.17
CA ASP A 31 8.85 13.41 32.37
C ASP A 31 9.39 12.95 33.74
N ARG A 32 8.57 13.05 34.80
CA ARG A 32 8.92 12.52 36.12
C ARG A 32 9.10 11.00 36.11
N CYS A 33 8.20 10.26 35.48
CA CYS A 33 8.33 8.81 35.36
C CYS A 33 9.58 8.42 34.55
N ALA A 34 9.84 9.14 33.46
CA ALA A 34 11.02 8.93 32.64
C ALA A 34 12.32 9.21 33.42
N SER A 35 12.40 10.30 34.19
CA SER A 35 13.58 10.63 35.00
C SER A 35 13.84 9.60 36.11
N LEU A 36 12.79 9.16 36.81
CA LEU A 36 12.89 8.16 37.88
C LEU A 36 13.40 6.82 37.37
N SER A 37 13.09 6.48 36.11
CA SER A 37 13.56 5.24 35.50
C SER A 37 15.04 5.25 35.14
N GLN A 38 15.64 6.42 34.91
CA GLN A 38 17.06 6.56 34.59
C GLN A 38 17.95 6.58 35.84
N SER A 39 17.42 7.04 36.97
CA SER A 39 18.15 7.19 38.23
C SER A 39 18.12 5.95 39.13
N GLY A 40 17.71 4.78 38.62
CA GLY A 40 17.56 3.56 39.42
C GLY A 40 16.47 3.66 40.51
N GLY A 41 15.48 4.54 40.34
CA GLY A 41 14.41 4.79 41.30
C GLY A 41 13.31 3.72 41.32
N THR A 42 12.23 3.98 42.07
CA THR A 42 11.08 3.07 42.29
C THR A 42 10.23 2.78 41.04
N PHE A 43 10.53 3.39 39.89
CA PHE A 43 9.80 3.21 38.64
C PHE A 43 10.67 2.44 37.61
N PRO A 44 10.65 1.09 37.63
CA PRO A 44 11.42 0.31 36.67
C PRO A 44 10.80 0.42 35.27
N ILE A 45 11.61 0.85 34.28
CA ILE A 45 11.18 0.89 32.87
C ILE A 45 11.04 -0.50 32.25
N ALA A 46 11.80 -1.48 32.77
CA ALA A 46 11.68 -2.90 32.45
C ALA A 46 10.46 -3.52 33.15
N ASN A 47 9.29 -2.89 33.01
CA ASN A 47 8.03 -3.33 33.59
C ASN A 47 6.87 -3.01 32.63
N GLY A 48 6.10 -4.03 32.24
CA GLY A 48 5.03 -3.92 31.24
C GLY A 48 3.96 -2.87 31.55
N PRO A 49 3.32 -2.91 32.74
CA PRO A 49 2.33 -1.90 33.14
C PRO A 49 2.85 -0.45 33.14
N ASN A 50 4.13 -0.26 33.50
CA ASN A 50 4.77 1.06 33.46
C ASN A 50 4.92 1.57 32.02
N LEU A 51 5.30 0.69 31.09
CA LEU A 51 5.34 1.01 29.65
C LEU A 51 3.93 1.34 29.13
N THR A 52 2.92 0.54 29.48
CA THR A 52 1.51 0.80 29.12
C THR A 52 1.03 2.17 29.62
N LEU A 53 1.42 2.57 30.83
CA LEU A 53 1.09 3.89 31.38
C LEU A 53 1.76 5.02 30.58
N LEU A 54 3.05 4.91 30.32
CA LEU A 54 3.83 5.90 29.57
C LEU A 54 3.30 6.05 28.13
N VAL A 55 2.97 4.94 27.48
CA VAL A 55 2.36 4.94 26.15
C VAL A 55 1.01 5.64 26.18
N ARG A 56 0.15 5.33 27.15
CA ARG A 56 -1.17 5.99 27.30
C ARG A 56 -1.02 7.50 27.46
N GLN A 57 -0.09 7.93 28.32
CA GLN A 57 0.17 9.35 28.57
C GLN A 57 0.66 10.04 27.29
N LEU A 58 1.69 9.49 26.64
CA LEU A 58 2.25 10.09 25.44
C LEU A 58 1.18 10.19 24.34
N LEU A 59 0.45 9.11 24.05
CA LEU A 59 -0.60 9.10 23.03
C LEU A 59 -1.73 10.11 23.31
N PHE A 60 -1.93 10.51 24.57
CA PHE A 60 -2.94 11.49 24.97
C PHE A 60 -2.52 12.94 24.67
N PHE A 61 -1.25 13.30 24.89
CA PHE A 61 -0.79 14.69 24.73
C PHE A 61 0.11 14.92 23.51
N TYR A 62 0.53 13.88 22.80
CA TYR A 62 1.58 13.96 21.78
C TYR A 62 1.28 15.00 20.70
N LYS A 63 2.24 15.90 20.52
CA LYS A 63 2.33 16.78 19.36
C LYS A 63 3.75 16.73 18.80
N GLN A 64 3.87 16.51 17.48
CA GLN A 64 5.16 16.29 16.83
C GLN A 64 6.19 17.38 17.16
N ASN A 65 5.82 18.66 17.04
CA ASN A 65 6.74 19.78 17.26
C ASN A 65 7.16 19.96 18.72
N GLU A 66 6.41 19.45 19.69
CA GLU A 66 6.66 19.63 21.13
C GLU A 66 7.26 18.37 21.78
N ASP A 67 6.89 17.18 21.28
CA ASP A 67 7.05 15.91 22.00
C ASP A 67 7.89 14.86 21.24
N SER A 68 8.52 15.23 20.12
CA SER A 68 9.37 14.31 19.33
C SER A 68 10.46 13.61 20.17
N LYS A 69 11.12 14.34 21.07
CA LYS A 69 12.15 13.75 21.96
C LYS A 69 11.57 12.71 22.92
N ARG A 70 10.37 12.96 23.46
CA ARG A 70 9.67 12.01 24.35
C ARG A 70 9.26 10.75 23.59
N LEU A 71 8.80 10.92 22.35
CA LEU A 71 8.45 9.81 21.47
C LEU A 71 9.65 8.95 21.13
N ILE A 72 10.77 9.57 20.73
CA ILE A 72 12.02 8.85 20.43
C ILE A 72 12.46 8.02 21.63
N TRP A 73 12.48 8.63 22.82
CA TRP A 73 12.83 7.93 24.05
C TRP A 73 11.88 6.76 24.33
N LEU A 74 10.57 6.95 24.18
CA LEU A 74 9.60 5.89 24.40
C LEU A 74 9.77 4.73 23.40
N TYR A 75 9.91 5.02 22.11
CA TYR A 75 10.12 4.02 21.07
C TYR A 75 11.37 3.18 21.31
N GLN A 76 12.48 3.82 21.69
CA GLN A 76 13.71 3.09 22.05
C GLN A 76 13.49 2.12 23.20
N ASN A 77 12.76 2.53 24.25
CA ASN A 77 12.44 1.67 25.38
C ASN A 77 11.46 0.55 25.01
N LEU A 78 10.46 0.83 24.17
CA LEU A 78 9.52 -0.18 23.68
C LEU A 78 10.20 -1.24 22.81
N ILE A 79 11.14 -0.85 21.96
CA ILE A 79 11.94 -1.80 21.17
C ILE A 79 12.81 -2.66 22.09
N LYS A 80 13.51 -2.02 23.04
CA LYS A 80 14.40 -2.71 23.99
C LYS A 80 13.65 -3.68 24.91
N HIS A 81 12.43 -3.35 25.31
CA HIS A 81 11.62 -4.11 26.26
C HIS A 81 10.35 -4.67 25.61
N SER A 82 10.39 -4.96 24.31
CA SER A 82 9.23 -5.38 23.51
C SER A 82 8.51 -6.58 24.11
N ALA A 83 9.25 -7.60 24.55
CA ALA A 83 8.70 -8.79 25.18
C ALA A 83 7.86 -8.48 26.44
N LEU A 84 8.32 -7.55 27.28
CA LEU A 84 7.62 -7.17 28.52
C LEU A 84 6.35 -6.38 28.23
N PHE A 85 6.38 -5.53 27.19
CA PHE A 85 5.22 -4.77 26.76
C PHE A 85 4.17 -5.69 26.10
N VAL A 86 4.61 -6.59 25.20
CA VAL A 86 3.75 -7.56 24.52
C VAL A 86 3.14 -8.56 25.49
N LYS A 87 3.81 -8.90 26.59
CA LYS A 87 3.25 -9.77 27.64
C LYS A 87 1.93 -9.23 28.22
N GLN A 88 1.67 -7.93 28.11
CA GLN A 88 0.40 -7.34 28.55
C GLN A 88 -0.80 -7.81 27.69
N LEU A 89 -0.57 -8.40 26.52
CA LEU A 89 -1.60 -9.04 25.68
C LEU A 89 -2.13 -10.37 26.24
N ASP A 90 -1.47 -10.93 27.27
CA ASP A 90 -1.88 -12.16 27.96
C ASP A 90 -2.59 -11.87 29.30
N GLY A 91 -2.78 -10.59 29.65
CA GLY A 91 -3.35 -10.16 30.92
C GLY A 91 -4.70 -9.44 30.81
N SER A 92 -5.15 -8.88 31.93
CA SER A 92 -6.38 -8.08 32.03
C SER A 92 -6.38 -6.84 31.13
N GLU A 93 -5.21 -6.29 30.81
CA GLU A 93 -5.03 -5.11 29.96
C GLU A 93 -4.90 -5.43 28.47
N ARG A 94 -5.21 -6.66 28.03
CA ARG A 94 -5.03 -7.12 26.65
C ARG A 94 -5.59 -6.16 25.60
N LEU A 95 -6.83 -5.71 25.76
CA LEU A 95 -7.48 -4.81 24.79
C LEU A 95 -6.81 -3.43 24.77
N THR A 96 -6.45 -2.91 25.95
CA THR A 96 -5.71 -1.64 26.10
C THR A 96 -4.36 -1.71 25.40
N CYS A 97 -3.59 -2.77 25.66
CA CYS A 97 -2.27 -2.97 25.07
C CYS A 97 -2.35 -3.09 23.54
N LEU A 98 -3.28 -3.89 23.01
CA LEU A 98 -3.48 -4.02 21.57
C LEU A 98 -3.85 -2.69 20.91
N PHE A 99 -4.75 -1.93 21.53
CA PHE A 99 -5.13 -0.60 21.04
C PHE A 99 -3.93 0.36 21.04
N GLN A 100 -3.10 0.32 22.08
CA GLN A 100 -1.89 1.11 22.16
C GLN A 100 -0.90 0.77 21.04
N ILE A 101 -0.64 -0.52 20.80
CA ILE A 101 0.23 -0.95 19.69
C ILE A 101 -0.30 -0.42 18.36
N LYS A 102 -1.59 -0.62 18.07
CA LYS A 102 -2.26 -0.10 16.87
C LYS A 102 -2.06 1.40 16.70
N ARG A 103 -2.28 2.18 17.75
CA ARG A 103 -2.11 3.65 17.75
C ARG A 103 -0.66 4.09 17.55
N LEU A 104 0.30 3.40 18.17
CA LEU A 104 1.73 3.66 17.98
C LEU A 104 2.16 3.36 16.54
N MET A 105 1.68 2.26 15.95
CA MET A 105 2.01 1.92 14.57
C MET A 105 1.41 2.93 13.58
N SER A 106 0.16 3.36 13.78
CA SER A 106 -0.44 4.46 13.00
C SER A 106 0.33 5.78 13.14
N LEU A 107 0.84 6.08 14.34
CA LEU A 107 1.72 7.24 14.53
C LEU A 107 3.04 7.07 13.74
N CYS A 108 3.63 5.87 13.70
CA CYS A 108 4.79 5.59 12.86
C CYS A 108 4.49 5.86 11.37
N CYS A 109 3.36 5.38 10.84
CA CYS A 109 2.94 5.66 9.46
C CYS A 109 2.88 7.16 9.18
N ARG A 110 2.23 7.95 10.05
CA ARG A 110 2.14 9.41 9.89
C ARG A 110 3.50 10.11 9.90
N LEU A 111 4.43 9.65 10.72
CA LEU A 111 5.79 10.21 10.74
C LEU A 111 6.55 9.87 9.46
N LEU A 112 6.38 8.64 8.97
CA LEU A 112 6.99 8.15 7.74
C LEU A 112 6.49 8.88 6.48
N GLN A 113 5.24 9.35 6.46
CA GLN A 113 4.73 10.17 5.35
C GLN A 113 5.46 11.53 5.21
N ASN A 114 6.15 12.00 6.25
CA ASN A 114 6.93 13.23 6.22
C ASN A 114 8.42 12.98 5.92
N CYS A 115 8.77 11.88 5.24
CA CYS A 115 10.15 11.46 4.97
C CYS A 115 11.00 12.42 4.10
N ASN A 116 10.36 13.41 3.48
CA ASN A 116 11.01 14.48 2.70
C ASN A 116 11.58 15.58 3.60
N ASP A 117 11.19 15.63 4.88
CA ASP A 117 11.80 16.51 5.86
C ASP A 117 13.08 15.84 6.39
N ASP A 118 14.23 16.34 5.97
CA ASP A 118 15.56 15.81 6.36
C ASP A 118 15.80 15.87 7.88
N SER A 119 15.02 16.66 8.63
CA SER A 119 15.08 16.71 10.09
C SER A 119 14.48 15.46 10.76
N LEU A 120 13.67 14.67 10.04
CA LEU A 120 12.96 13.51 10.56
C LEU A 120 13.68 12.20 10.21
N ASN A 121 14.25 11.55 11.23
CA ASN A 121 14.87 10.25 11.07
C ASN A 121 13.81 9.14 10.93
N VAL A 122 13.71 8.56 9.74
CA VAL A 122 12.78 7.45 9.41
C VAL A 122 13.17 6.11 10.03
N ALA A 123 14.40 5.93 10.51
CA ALA A 123 14.90 4.65 10.98
C ALA A 123 14.15 4.13 12.22
N LEU A 124 13.81 5.01 13.17
CA LEU A 124 13.14 4.59 14.39
C LEU A 124 11.67 4.19 14.15
N PRO A 125 10.85 4.98 13.41
CA PRO A 125 9.53 4.51 12.99
C PRO A 125 9.58 3.21 12.16
N MET A 126 10.53 3.07 11.23
CA MET A 126 10.70 1.80 10.47
C MET A 126 11.01 0.63 11.40
N ARG A 127 11.90 0.81 12.39
CA ARG A 127 12.23 -0.23 13.37
C ARG A 127 11.03 -0.60 14.24
N MET A 128 10.21 0.36 14.63
CA MET A 128 8.96 0.09 15.35
C MET A 128 8.01 -0.78 14.53
N LEU A 129 7.82 -0.47 13.25
CA LEU A 129 6.99 -1.26 12.34
C LEU A 129 7.53 -2.68 12.19
N GLU A 130 8.83 -2.84 11.99
CA GLU A 130 9.49 -4.14 11.86
C GLU A 130 9.28 -5.00 13.13
N VAL A 131 9.58 -4.44 14.30
CA VAL A 131 9.49 -5.15 15.58
C VAL A 131 8.03 -5.51 15.90
N PHE A 132 7.12 -4.55 15.87
CA PHE A 132 5.74 -4.78 16.35
C PHE A 132 4.81 -5.39 15.30
N SER A 133 5.25 -5.59 14.07
CA SER A 133 4.53 -6.44 13.10
C SER A 133 5.11 -7.86 13.01
N SER A 134 6.25 -8.15 13.64
CA SER A 134 6.95 -9.44 13.50
C SER A 134 6.45 -10.50 14.47
N GLU A 135 6.16 -11.70 13.97
CA GLU A 135 5.80 -12.89 14.77
C GLU A 135 6.85 -13.19 15.84
N ASN A 136 8.14 -12.98 15.54
CA ASN A 136 9.24 -13.23 16.46
C ASN A 136 9.15 -12.39 17.75
N THR A 137 8.48 -11.25 17.70
CA THR A 137 8.28 -10.39 18.87
C THR A 137 7.21 -10.94 19.82
N TYR A 138 6.22 -11.66 19.29
CA TYR A 138 5.07 -12.13 20.04
C TYR A 138 5.17 -13.61 20.42
N MET A 139 5.74 -14.45 19.55
CA MET A 139 5.77 -15.90 19.70
C MET A 139 6.41 -16.38 21.00
N PRO A 140 7.60 -15.89 21.42
CA PRO A 140 8.24 -16.34 22.65
C PRO A 140 7.43 -16.00 23.91
N VAL A 141 6.57 -14.98 23.83
CA VAL A 141 5.83 -14.43 24.98
C VAL A 141 4.43 -15.02 25.09
N LEU A 142 3.71 -15.11 23.98
CA LEU A 142 2.31 -15.55 23.95
C LEU A 142 2.16 -17.06 23.72
N GLN A 143 3.16 -17.71 23.10
CA GLN A 143 3.24 -19.17 22.94
C GLN A 143 2.03 -19.83 22.24
N ASP A 144 1.19 -19.04 21.56
CA ASP A 144 0.05 -19.49 20.76
C ASP A 144 0.15 -18.89 19.35
N ALA A 145 0.46 -19.73 18.37
CA ALA A 145 0.60 -19.34 16.97
C ALA A 145 -0.67 -18.71 16.39
N SER A 146 -1.84 -19.28 16.69
CA SER A 146 -3.11 -18.80 16.17
C SER A 146 -3.46 -17.42 16.72
N TYR A 147 -3.20 -17.22 18.02
CA TYR A 147 -3.45 -15.94 18.67
C TYR A 147 -2.46 -14.85 18.18
N VAL A 148 -1.18 -15.20 18.00
CA VAL A 148 -0.18 -14.26 17.45
C VAL A 148 -0.53 -13.82 16.04
N VAL A 149 -0.92 -14.75 15.16
CA VAL A 149 -1.41 -14.40 13.81
C VAL A 149 -2.61 -13.46 13.91
N SER A 150 -3.58 -13.75 14.77
CA SER A 150 -4.73 -12.85 14.99
C SER A 150 -4.32 -11.44 15.42
N VAL A 151 -3.36 -11.32 16.34
CA VAL A 151 -2.86 -10.01 16.81
C VAL A 151 -2.21 -9.25 15.66
N ILE A 152 -1.36 -9.91 14.86
CA ILE A 152 -0.65 -9.29 13.75
C ILE A 152 -1.61 -8.88 12.64
N GLU A 153 -2.57 -9.73 12.27
CA GLU A 153 -3.63 -9.40 11.30
C GLU A 153 -4.35 -8.11 11.72
N GLN A 154 -4.72 -8.01 13.00
CA GLN A 154 -5.41 -6.83 13.53
C GLN A 154 -4.55 -5.57 13.54
N ILE A 155 -3.24 -5.69 13.81
CA ILE A 155 -2.30 -4.56 13.79
C ILE A 155 -2.11 -4.08 12.35
N LEU A 156 -1.81 -5.01 11.42
CA LEU A 156 -1.60 -4.70 10.01
C LEU A 156 -2.86 -4.09 9.38
N HIS A 157 -4.03 -4.69 9.61
CA HIS A 157 -5.30 -4.16 9.10
C HIS A 157 -5.56 -2.73 9.60
N TYR A 158 -5.33 -2.47 10.88
CA TYR A 158 -5.44 -1.11 11.43
C TYR A 158 -4.45 -0.14 10.79
N MET A 159 -3.19 -0.53 10.61
CA MET A 159 -2.18 0.31 9.97
C MET A 159 -2.56 0.67 8.53
N ILE A 160 -3.08 -0.30 7.77
CA ILE A 160 -3.50 -0.11 6.38
C ILE A 160 -4.65 0.89 6.30
N GLN A 161 -5.66 0.78 7.17
CA GLN A 161 -6.74 1.76 7.28
C GLN A 161 -6.24 3.18 7.63
N ASN A 162 -5.03 3.29 8.18
CA ASN A 162 -4.40 4.55 8.57
C ASN A 162 -3.23 4.96 7.65
N GLY A 163 -3.24 4.50 6.38
CA GLY A 163 -2.31 4.99 5.36
C GLY A 163 -0.92 4.33 5.37
N TYR A 164 -0.82 3.06 5.79
CA TYR A 164 0.44 2.32 5.75
C TYR A 164 1.05 2.24 4.34
N PHE A 165 0.29 1.81 3.34
CA PHE A 165 0.79 1.72 1.96
C PHE A 165 1.18 3.09 1.39
N ARG A 166 0.42 4.15 1.71
CA ARG A 166 0.80 5.53 1.37
C ARG A 166 2.17 5.90 1.95
N SER A 167 2.40 5.53 3.20
CA SER A 167 3.68 5.79 3.88
C SER A 167 4.83 5.06 3.17
N LEU A 168 4.65 3.78 2.84
CA LEU A 168 5.67 3.01 2.11
C LEU A 168 5.92 3.56 0.71
N TYR A 169 4.86 3.92 -0.02
CA TYR A 169 4.96 4.54 -1.34
C TYR A 169 5.81 5.82 -1.30
N LEU A 170 5.56 6.71 -0.33
CA LEU A 170 6.36 7.94 -0.18
C LEU A 170 7.82 7.64 0.19
N LEU A 171 8.08 6.64 1.05
CA LEU A 171 9.44 6.25 1.38
C LEU A 171 10.19 5.66 0.20
N ILE A 172 9.55 4.79 -0.58
CA ILE A 172 10.15 4.17 -1.77
C ILE A 172 10.58 5.25 -2.75
N ASN A 173 9.70 6.21 -3.04
CA ASN A 173 9.96 7.27 -4.01
C ASN A 173 10.95 8.34 -3.50
N SER A 174 11.13 8.48 -2.19
CA SER A 174 12.05 9.49 -1.62
C SER A 174 13.42 8.93 -1.23
N LYS A 175 13.51 7.65 -0.83
CA LYS A 175 14.73 7.05 -0.30
C LYS A 175 15.41 6.07 -1.25
N LEU A 176 14.72 5.58 -2.29
CA LEU A 176 15.35 4.77 -3.33
C LEU A 176 15.69 5.64 -4.55
N PRO A 177 16.88 5.44 -5.16
CA PRO A 177 17.23 6.15 -6.39
C PRO A 177 16.26 5.77 -7.51
N SER A 178 15.96 6.69 -8.43
CA SER A 178 15.10 6.40 -9.58
C SER A 178 15.66 5.32 -10.50
N SER A 179 16.98 5.18 -10.56
CA SER A 179 17.68 4.13 -11.33
C SER A 179 17.70 2.76 -10.63
N ILE A 180 16.94 2.56 -9.54
CA ILE A 180 16.93 1.28 -8.83
C ILE A 180 16.30 0.19 -9.69
N GLU A 181 17.00 -0.93 -9.85
CA GLU A 181 16.46 -2.13 -10.44
C GLU A 181 16.22 -3.21 -9.39
N TYR A 182 15.28 -4.13 -9.66
CA TYR A 182 15.06 -5.30 -8.79
C TYR A 182 16.33 -6.15 -8.59
N SER A 183 17.20 -6.23 -9.60
CA SER A 183 18.49 -6.91 -9.57
C SER A 183 19.44 -6.36 -8.50
N ASP A 184 19.28 -5.09 -8.10
CA ASP A 184 20.11 -4.40 -7.11
C ASP A 184 19.69 -4.65 -5.65
N LEU A 185 18.69 -5.51 -5.38
CA LEU A 185 18.19 -5.82 -4.04
C LEU A 185 19.29 -6.12 -3.00
N SER A 186 20.35 -6.83 -3.43
CA SER A 186 21.48 -7.20 -2.57
C SER A 186 22.40 -6.02 -2.24
N ARG A 187 22.44 -5.01 -3.09
CA ARG A 187 23.31 -3.83 -2.98
C ARG A 187 22.68 -2.71 -2.16
N VAL A 188 21.35 -2.68 -2.09
CA VAL A 188 20.58 -1.62 -1.41
C VAL A 188 19.74 -2.23 -0.27
N PRO A 189 20.29 -2.36 0.96
CA PRO A 189 19.61 -3.04 2.07
C PRO A 189 18.23 -2.46 2.42
N ILE A 190 18.07 -1.14 2.30
CA ILE A 190 16.77 -0.48 2.56
C ILE A 190 15.70 -0.87 1.53
N ALA A 191 16.08 -1.17 0.29
CA ALA A 191 15.15 -1.59 -0.76
C ALA A 191 14.51 -2.94 -0.39
N LYS A 192 15.33 -3.89 0.08
CA LYS A 192 14.83 -5.19 0.58
C LYS A 192 13.85 -5.02 1.74
N ILE A 193 14.20 -4.19 2.73
CA ILE A 193 13.32 -3.94 3.88
C ILE A 193 11.99 -3.32 3.42
N LEU A 194 12.01 -2.34 2.52
CA LEU A 194 10.80 -1.71 2.02
C LEU A 194 9.93 -2.70 1.24
N LEU A 195 10.52 -3.53 0.39
CA LEU A 195 9.81 -4.57 -0.36
C LEU A 195 9.15 -5.60 0.59
N GLU A 196 9.87 -6.08 1.60
CA GLU A 196 9.31 -6.98 2.62
C GLU A 196 8.13 -6.34 3.35
N ASN A 197 8.22 -5.04 3.66
CA ASN A 197 7.14 -4.29 4.29
C ASN A 197 5.92 -4.07 3.37
N VAL A 198 6.12 -4.00 2.05
CA VAL A 198 5.03 -3.96 1.05
C VAL A 198 4.35 -5.33 0.94
N LEU A 199 5.13 -6.41 0.86
CA LEU A 199 4.62 -7.77 0.66
C LEU A 199 3.93 -8.34 1.90
N LYS A 200 4.49 -8.10 3.08
CA LYS A 200 4.06 -8.74 4.33
C LYS A 200 2.55 -8.66 4.58
N PRO A 201 1.88 -7.50 4.49
CA PRO A 201 0.44 -7.46 4.73
C PRO A 201 -0.38 -8.17 3.66
N LEU A 202 0.13 -8.39 2.46
CA LEU A 202 -0.62 -9.05 1.37
C LEU A 202 -0.73 -10.57 1.61
N HIS A 203 0.25 -11.14 2.31
CA HIS A 203 0.33 -12.57 2.62
C HIS A 203 -0.66 -13.05 3.69
N PHE A 204 -1.21 -12.14 4.50
CA PHE A 204 -2.18 -12.51 5.54
C PHE A 204 -3.58 -12.75 4.98
N THR A 205 -4.31 -13.64 5.66
CA THR A 205 -5.72 -13.96 5.34
C THR A 205 -6.71 -12.99 5.95
N TYR A 206 -6.36 -12.34 7.06
CA TYR A 206 -7.20 -11.45 7.85
C TYR A 206 -8.49 -12.10 8.38
N ASN A 207 -8.40 -13.38 8.74
CA ASN A 207 -9.54 -14.13 9.29
C ASN A 207 -9.99 -13.60 10.66
N SER A 208 -9.07 -12.93 11.38
CA SER A 208 -9.33 -12.34 12.71
C SER A 208 -9.87 -10.91 12.65
N CYS A 209 -10.13 -10.39 11.45
CA CYS A 209 -10.62 -9.04 11.20
C CYS A 209 -12.06 -9.08 10.64
N PRO A 210 -12.75 -7.92 10.54
CA PRO A 210 -14.10 -7.88 9.96
C PRO A 210 -14.15 -8.45 8.53
N GLU A 211 -15.31 -8.95 8.13
CA GLU A 211 -15.52 -9.50 6.79
C GLU A 211 -15.10 -8.49 5.70
N GLY A 212 -14.35 -8.97 4.71
CA GLY A 212 -13.77 -8.12 3.67
C GLY A 212 -12.49 -7.38 4.08
N ALA A 213 -11.89 -7.65 5.24
CA ALA A 213 -10.60 -7.05 5.61
C ALA A 213 -9.51 -7.32 4.57
N ARG A 214 -9.35 -8.57 4.12
CA ARG A 214 -8.38 -8.92 3.07
C ARG A 214 -8.62 -8.15 1.77
N GLN A 215 -9.88 -7.94 1.42
CA GLN A 215 -10.26 -7.13 0.27
C GLN A 215 -9.79 -5.68 0.43
N GLN A 216 -10.04 -5.07 1.58
CA GLN A 216 -9.62 -3.71 1.88
C GLN A 216 -8.10 -3.56 1.80
N VAL A 217 -7.35 -4.59 2.22
CA VAL A 217 -5.88 -4.60 2.11
C VAL A 217 -5.44 -4.52 0.66
N PHE A 218 -5.97 -5.38 -0.22
CA PHE A 218 -5.64 -5.32 -1.64
C PHE A 218 -6.13 -4.02 -2.29
N THR A 219 -7.33 -3.53 -1.96
CA THR A 219 -7.82 -2.24 -2.47
C THR A 219 -6.91 -1.07 -2.08
N ALA A 220 -6.44 -1.03 -0.83
CA ALA A 220 -5.50 0.00 -0.38
C ALA A 220 -4.14 -0.11 -1.09
N PHE A 221 -3.64 -1.33 -1.28
CA PHE A 221 -2.41 -1.58 -2.05
C PHE A 221 -2.55 -1.11 -3.50
N THR A 222 -3.61 -1.55 -4.19
CA THR A 222 -3.91 -1.14 -5.57
C THR A 222 -4.04 0.36 -5.70
N GLY A 223 -4.76 1.02 -4.79
CA GLY A 223 -4.97 2.46 -4.82
C GLY A 223 -3.68 3.27 -4.71
N GLU A 224 -2.72 2.82 -3.89
CA GLU A 224 -1.47 3.56 -3.66
C GLU A 224 -0.37 3.20 -4.66
N PHE A 225 -0.24 1.93 -5.04
CA PHE A 225 0.88 1.46 -5.88
C PHE A 225 0.52 1.32 -7.36
N LEU A 226 -0.75 1.06 -7.69
CA LEU A 226 -1.13 0.55 -9.02
C LEU A 226 -2.18 1.39 -9.76
N ALA A 227 -2.85 2.33 -9.09
CA ALA A 227 -3.91 3.13 -9.68
C ALA A 227 -3.44 4.45 -10.30
N ALA A 228 -2.24 4.93 -9.93
CA ALA A 228 -1.63 6.14 -10.48
C ALA A 228 -0.54 5.78 -11.49
N PRO A 229 -0.08 6.74 -12.33
CA PRO A 229 1.12 6.56 -13.14
C PRO A 229 2.29 6.04 -12.32
N PHE A 230 2.97 5.02 -12.85
CA PHE A 230 4.12 4.45 -12.18
C PHE A 230 5.25 5.47 -12.10
N THR A 231 5.95 5.47 -10.98
CA THR A 231 7.27 6.08 -10.89
C THR A 231 8.32 5.06 -11.34
N ASP A 232 9.56 5.53 -11.57
CA ASP A 232 10.67 4.64 -11.93
C ASP A 232 10.85 3.51 -10.92
N GLN A 233 10.73 3.81 -9.62
CA GLN A 233 10.85 2.82 -8.55
C GLN A 233 9.69 1.81 -8.58
N ILE A 234 8.47 2.23 -8.93
CA ILE A 234 7.37 1.27 -9.06
C ILE A 234 7.60 0.37 -10.28
N PHE A 235 7.94 0.95 -11.42
CA PHE A 235 8.08 0.24 -12.69
C PHE A 235 9.30 -0.69 -12.74
N HIS A 236 10.47 -0.24 -12.29
CA HIS A 236 11.73 -0.99 -12.40
C HIS A 236 12.06 -1.84 -11.16
N PHE A 237 11.44 -1.58 -10.02
CA PHE A 237 11.72 -2.29 -8.78
C PHE A 237 10.51 -3.02 -8.20
N ILE A 238 9.39 -2.35 -7.93
CA ILE A 238 8.24 -3.01 -7.28
C ILE A 238 7.54 -3.99 -8.22
N VAL A 239 7.17 -3.61 -9.44
CA VAL A 239 6.45 -4.51 -10.36
C VAL A 239 7.28 -5.76 -10.68
N PRO A 240 8.58 -5.67 -11.03
CA PRO A 240 9.41 -6.85 -11.27
C PRO A 240 9.58 -7.71 -10.02
N ALA A 241 9.70 -7.11 -8.83
CA ALA A 241 9.73 -7.87 -7.58
C ALA A 241 8.47 -8.71 -7.38
N LEU A 242 7.30 -8.11 -7.60
CA LEU A 242 6.02 -8.81 -7.45
C LEU A 242 5.77 -9.85 -8.54
N ALA A 243 6.46 -9.74 -9.68
CA ALA A 243 6.46 -10.75 -10.74
C ALA A 243 7.39 -11.94 -10.43
N ASP A 244 8.39 -11.77 -9.55
CA ASP A 244 9.29 -12.85 -9.16
C ASP A 244 8.58 -13.87 -8.26
N VAL A 245 8.49 -15.11 -8.74
CA VAL A 245 7.88 -16.25 -8.05
C VAL A 245 8.45 -16.45 -6.64
N GLN A 246 9.73 -16.10 -6.40
CA GLN A 246 10.37 -16.23 -5.08
C GLN A 246 9.76 -15.29 -4.03
N THR A 247 9.16 -14.17 -4.44
CA THR A 247 8.45 -13.27 -3.50
C THR A 247 7.07 -13.80 -3.10
N ALA A 248 6.60 -14.84 -3.80
CA ALA A 248 5.34 -15.53 -3.57
C ALA A 248 4.11 -14.60 -3.55
N PHE A 249 4.09 -13.52 -4.35
CA PHE A 249 2.96 -12.59 -4.39
C PHE A 249 1.61 -13.35 -4.50
N PRO A 250 0.61 -13.06 -3.64
CA PRO A 250 -0.67 -13.76 -3.62
C PRO A 250 -1.56 -13.29 -4.78
N TYR A 251 -1.18 -13.68 -5.99
CA TYR A 251 -1.76 -13.20 -7.25
C TYR A 251 -3.24 -13.60 -7.39
N GLU A 252 -3.61 -14.84 -7.09
CA GLU A 252 -5.02 -15.27 -7.18
C GLU A 252 -5.94 -14.51 -6.19
N PRO A 253 -5.62 -14.41 -4.89
CA PRO A 253 -6.37 -13.54 -3.97
C PRO A 253 -6.46 -12.08 -4.44
N PHE A 254 -5.38 -11.54 -5.01
CA PHE A 254 -5.35 -10.19 -5.56
C PHE A 254 -6.32 -10.02 -6.74
N LEU A 255 -6.33 -10.94 -7.71
CA LEU A 255 -7.25 -10.88 -8.85
C LEU A 255 -8.73 -10.93 -8.42
N ARG A 256 -9.04 -11.79 -7.45
CA ARG A 256 -10.39 -11.86 -6.87
C ARG A 256 -10.77 -10.52 -6.25
N ALA A 257 -9.81 -9.85 -5.63
CA ALA A 257 -10.04 -8.56 -5.05
C ALA A 257 -10.29 -7.46 -6.08
N LEU A 258 -9.59 -7.46 -7.21
CA LEU A 258 -9.83 -6.49 -8.28
C LEU A 258 -11.27 -6.55 -8.80
N LEU A 259 -11.80 -7.74 -9.09
CA LEU A 259 -13.16 -7.90 -9.58
C LEU A 259 -14.24 -7.41 -8.60
N LEU A 260 -13.99 -7.56 -7.29
CA LEU A 260 -14.93 -7.07 -6.27
C LEU A 260 -14.91 -5.55 -6.14
N ALA A 261 -13.74 -4.93 -6.32
CA ALA A 261 -13.61 -3.47 -6.27
C ALA A 261 -14.27 -2.81 -7.48
N GLU A 262 -14.12 -3.38 -8.66
CA GLU A 262 -14.68 -2.85 -9.91
C GLU A 262 -16.21 -2.87 -9.93
N ARG A 263 -16.84 -3.92 -9.36
CA ARG A 263 -18.31 -3.95 -9.18
C ARG A 263 -18.86 -2.79 -8.34
N ARG A 264 -18.01 -2.11 -7.58
CA ARG A 264 -18.38 -0.99 -6.69
C ARG A 264 -18.04 0.39 -7.26
N CYS A 265 -17.21 0.48 -8.30
CA CYS A 265 -16.77 1.75 -8.89
C CYS A 265 -17.34 1.92 -10.32
N SER A 266 -18.18 2.94 -10.52
CA SER A 266 -18.81 3.25 -11.82
C SER A 266 -18.07 4.31 -12.63
N GLU A 267 -17.00 4.91 -12.10
CA GLU A 267 -16.28 5.99 -12.77
C GLU A 267 -15.16 5.44 -13.65
N LYS A 268 -15.10 5.91 -14.91
CA LYS A 268 -14.08 5.55 -15.89
C LYS A 268 -12.70 5.91 -15.33
N SER A 269 -11.96 4.90 -14.87
CA SER A 269 -10.73 5.08 -14.12
C SER A 269 -9.55 5.40 -15.04
N GLY A 270 -8.96 6.59 -14.89
CA GLY A 270 -7.66 6.94 -15.50
C GLY A 270 -6.51 6.04 -15.03
N GLY A 271 -6.73 5.21 -13.99
CA GLY A 271 -5.79 4.22 -13.48
C GLY A 271 -5.80 2.87 -14.19
N ALA A 272 -6.77 2.63 -15.08
CA ALA A 272 -6.97 1.32 -15.71
C ALA A 272 -5.75 0.80 -16.51
N PRO A 273 -4.99 1.62 -17.28
CA PRO A 273 -3.84 1.12 -18.03
C PRO A 273 -2.71 0.58 -17.15
N TRP A 274 -2.43 1.25 -16.04
CA TRP A 274 -1.36 0.89 -15.10
C TRP A 274 -1.67 -0.42 -14.39
N LEU A 275 -2.91 -0.55 -13.91
CA LEU A 275 -3.38 -1.76 -13.27
C LEU A 275 -3.44 -2.93 -14.27
N PHE A 276 -3.85 -2.68 -15.51
CA PHE A 276 -3.86 -3.70 -16.55
C PHE A 276 -2.45 -4.18 -16.90
N TYR A 277 -1.50 -3.26 -17.05
CA TYR A 277 -0.08 -3.60 -17.22
C TYR A 277 0.41 -4.50 -16.09
N PHE A 278 0.15 -4.10 -14.83
CA PHE A 278 0.55 -4.88 -13.67
C PHE A 278 -0.02 -6.31 -13.71
N VAL A 279 -1.31 -6.44 -14.01
CA VAL A 279 -1.98 -7.74 -14.11
C VAL A 279 -1.30 -8.60 -15.16
N LEU A 280 -1.01 -8.06 -16.34
CA LEU A 280 -0.37 -8.83 -17.42
C LEU A 280 1.07 -9.23 -17.09
N THR A 281 1.88 -8.28 -16.62
CA THR A 281 3.31 -8.47 -16.35
C THR A 281 3.54 -9.44 -15.21
N VAL A 282 2.84 -9.26 -14.08
CA VAL A 282 2.94 -10.20 -12.95
C VAL A 282 2.32 -11.53 -13.34
N GLY A 283 1.16 -11.51 -14.01
CA GLY A 283 0.44 -12.73 -14.39
C GLY A 283 1.28 -13.73 -15.18
N GLU A 284 2.18 -13.27 -16.05
CA GLU A 284 3.04 -14.14 -16.87
C GLU A 284 3.73 -15.26 -16.05
N ASN A 285 4.21 -14.93 -14.86
CA ASN A 285 4.93 -15.89 -14.00
C ASN A 285 4.03 -16.69 -13.05
N TYR A 286 2.76 -16.29 -12.87
CA TYR A 286 1.83 -16.94 -11.94
C TYR A 286 0.75 -17.77 -12.62
N LEU A 287 0.51 -17.61 -13.92
CA LEU A 287 -0.56 -18.33 -14.63
C LEU A 287 -0.48 -19.86 -14.49
N GLY A 288 0.73 -20.42 -14.48
CA GLY A 288 0.93 -21.86 -14.31
C GLY A 288 0.62 -22.39 -12.90
N SER A 289 0.54 -21.53 -11.89
CA SER A 289 0.23 -21.91 -10.51
C SER A 289 -1.22 -21.60 -10.09
N LEU A 290 -2.01 -20.95 -10.95
CA LEU A 290 -3.40 -20.64 -10.68
C LEU A 290 -4.29 -21.90 -10.67
N SER A 291 -5.31 -21.88 -9.81
CA SER A 291 -6.41 -22.84 -9.88
C SER A 291 -7.26 -22.62 -11.14
N GLU A 292 -8.14 -23.58 -11.47
CA GLU A 292 -9.10 -23.42 -12.58
C GLU A 292 -10.01 -22.20 -12.35
N GLU A 293 -10.48 -22.02 -11.12
CA GLU A 293 -11.22 -20.83 -10.70
C GLU A 293 -10.36 -19.57 -10.80
N GLY A 294 -9.08 -19.66 -10.44
CA GLY A 294 -8.10 -18.57 -10.56
C GLY A 294 -7.92 -18.10 -12.00
N LEU A 295 -7.80 -19.03 -12.95
CA LEU A 295 -7.73 -18.72 -14.39
C LEU A 295 -9.01 -18.04 -14.89
N LEU A 296 -10.19 -18.50 -14.45
CA LEU A 296 -11.46 -17.84 -14.79
C LEU A 296 -11.54 -16.43 -14.22
N VAL A 297 -11.04 -16.21 -13.00
CA VAL A 297 -10.95 -14.88 -12.38
C VAL A 297 -10.00 -14.00 -13.19
N TYR A 298 -8.82 -14.49 -13.56
CA TYR A 298 -7.86 -13.78 -14.39
C TYR A 298 -8.49 -13.32 -15.72
N LEU A 299 -9.16 -14.22 -16.45
CA LEU A 299 -9.80 -13.89 -17.71
C LEU A 299 -10.91 -12.84 -17.55
N ARG A 300 -11.67 -12.89 -16.46
CA ARG A 300 -12.68 -11.86 -16.15
C ARG A 300 -12.03 -10.50 -15.89
N VAL A 301 -10.90 -10.48 -15.16
CA VAL A 301 -10.13 -9.24 -14.96
C VAL A 301 -9.70 -8.69 -16.31
N LEU A 302 -9.12 -9.51 -17.20
CA LEU A 302 -8.75 -9.06 -18.54
C LEU A 302 -9.94 -8.51 -19.32
N GLN A 303 -11.08 -9.21 -19.32
CA GLN A 303 -12.30 -8.79 -19.99
C GLN A 303 -12.80 -7.42 -19.50
N THR A 304 -12.59 -7.10 -18.23
CA THR A 304 -13.15 -5.89 -17.64
C THR A 304 -12.22 -4.69 -17.79
N PHE A 305 -10.89 -4.90 -17.73
CA PHE A 305 -9.90 -3.83 -17.93
C PHE A 305 -9.57 -3.53 -19.40
N LEU A 306 -9.60 -4.51 -20.30
CA LEU A 306 -9.25 -4.31 -21.71
C LEU A 306 -10.08 -3.20 -22.41
N PRO A 307 -11.41 -3.08 -22.20
CA PRO A 307 -12.21 -2.00 -22.77
C PRO A 307 -11.91 -0.61 -22.19
N GLN A 308 -11.21 -0.53 -21.06
CA GLN A 308 -10.86 0.72 -20.38
C GLN A 308 -9.53 1.29 -20.85
N LEU A 309 -8.77 0.54 -21.66
CA LEU A 309 -7.58 1.07 -22.29
C LEU A 309 -7.95 2.18 -23.29
N PRO A 310 -7.23 3.31 -23.27
CA PRO A 310 -7.43 4.35 -24.26
C PRO A 310 -7.12 3.79 -25.65
N VAL A 311 -8.09 3.92 -26.55
CA VAL A 311 -7.88 3.61 -27.96
C VAL A 311 -6.88 4.65 -28.49
N SER A 312 -5.79 4.19 -29.09
CA SER A 312 -4.82 5.07 -29.75
C SER A 312 -5.55 6.04 -30.68
N PRO A 313 -5.26 7.36 -30.66
CA PRO A 313 -5.83 8.32 -31.61
C PRO A 313 -5.16 8.15 -32.98
N ALA A 314 -5.30 6.97 -33.57
CA ALA A 314 -4.89 6.66 -34.92
C ALA A 314 -6.12 6.22 -35.71
N SER A 315 -7.15 7.08 -35.78
CA SER A 315 -8.22 7.07 -36.80
C SER A 315 -9.42 7.94 -36.37
N ALA A 316 -9.20 9.23 -36.13
CA ALA A 316 -10.27 10.21 -36.25
C ALA A 316 -10.17 10.89 -37.63
N SER A 317 -10.86 10.27 -38.58
CA SER A 317 -11.41 10.84 -39.82
C SER A 317 -10.52 11.76 -40.67
N CYS A 318 -10.18 11.23 -41.85
CA CYS A 318 -10.18 11.94 -43.11
C CYS A 318 -11.33 12.96 -43.18
N GLN A 319 -11.01 14.25 -43.26
CA GLN A 319 -11.77 15.22 -44.04
C GLN A 319 -10.79 16.19 -44.68
N ASP A 320 -10.90 16.30 -46.00
CA ASP A 320 -10.20 17.20 -46.90
C ASP A 320 -10.23 18.65 -46.43
N SER A 321 -9.14 19.38 -46.63
CA SER A 321 -9.08 20.53 -47.55
C SER A 321 -7.72 21.20 -47.42
N GLY A 322 -7.05 21.36 -48.55
CA GLY A 322 -5.73 21.95 -48.62
C GLY A 322 -5.70 23.42 -48.19
N SER A 323 -4.55 23.83 -47.67
CA SER A 323 -4.12 25.22 -47.72
C SER A 323 -2.59 25.23 -47.70
N ASP A 324 -2.03 25.48 -48.88
CA ASP A 324 -0.65 25.93 -49.09
C ASP A 324 -0.44 27.25 -48.35
N SER A 325 0.63 27.35 -47.56
CA SER A 325 1.26 28.62 -47.18
C SER A 325 2.69 28.32 -46.72
N GLU A 326 3.64 28.57 -47.61
CA GLU A 326 5.06 28.73 -47.27
C GLU A 326 5.27 30.12 -46.68
N GLU A 327 5.82 30.24 -45.47
CA GLU A 327 6.60 31.41 -45.05
C GLU A 327 7.74 30.96 -44.13
N GLU A 328 8.97 31.11 -44.64
CA GLU A 328 10.21 31.14 -43.87
C GLU A 328 10.25 32.41 -43.01
N SER A 329 10.74 32.33 -41.77
CA SER A 329 11.79 33.22 -41.18
C SER A 329 11.82 33.25 -39.64
N GLU A 330 13.04 33.03 -39.14
CA GLU A 330 13.74 33.68 -38.02
C GLU A 330 13.36 33.45 -36.53
N GLU A 331 14.23 32.66 -35.91
CA GLU A 331 14.85 32.81 -34.57
C GLU A 331 14.62 34.14 -33.82
N ALA A 332 14.03 34.05 -32.62
CA ALA A 332 14.25 35.02 -31.54
C ALA A 332 14.02 34.40 -30.15
N ASP A 333 15.11 33.86 -29.60
CA ASP A 333 15.57 33.95 -28.21
C ASP A 333 14.59 34.41 -27.09
N LYS A 334 14.29 33.51 -26.12
CA LYS A 334 14.06 33.86 -24.70
C LYS A 334 14.02 32.60 -23.79
N PRO A 335 14.30 32.74 -22.47
CA PRO A 335 15.37 32.03 -21.80
C PRO A 335 14.90 30.79 -21.03
N THR A 336 15.78 29.80 -21.02
CA THR A 336 15.69 28.53 -20.31
C THR A 336 15.68 28.74 -18.80
N SER A 337 14.54 28.48 -18.14
CA SER A 337 14.50 28.18 -16.71
C SER A 337 15.07 26.77 -16.46
N PRO A 338 15.71 26.49 -15.31
CA PRO A 338 16.45 25.26 -15.10
C PRO A 338 15.50 24.06 -15.08
N VAL A 339 15.69 23.18 -16.05
CA VAL A 339 15.04 21.88 -16.18
C VAL A 339 15.41 21.04 -14.95
N SER A 340 14.41 20.67 -14.15
CA SER A 340 14.51 19.61 -13.15
C SER A 340 14.93 18.30 -13.83
N PRO A 341 15.63 17.38 -13.14
CA PRO A 341 16.10 16.14 -13.75
C PRO A 341 14.93 15.40 -14.39
N ARG A 342 15.09 15.01 -15.65
CA ARG A 342 14.07 14.33 -16.47
C ARG A 342 13.55 13.09 -15.74
N MET A 343 12.41 13.23 -15.07
CA MET A 343 11.52 12.10 -14.76
C MET A 343 11.07 11.56 -16.11
N VAL A 344 11.29 10.28 -16.39
CA VAL A 344 10.64 9.65 -17.54
C VAL A 344 9.18 9.56 -17.14
N ASP A 345 8.38 10.56 -17.52
CA ASP A 345 6.94 10.48 -17.32
C ASP A 345 6.44 9.33 -18.20
N TYR A 346 6.23 8.17 -17.58
CA TYR A 346 5.55 7.07 -18.24
C TYR A 346 4.21 7.63 -18.73
N THR A 347 4.02 7.63 -20.04
CA THR A 347 2.80 8.16 -20.63
C THR A 347 1.79 7.03 -20.78
N ILE A 348 0.51 7.39 -20.75
CA ILE A 348 -0.59 6.46 -20.99
C ILE A 348 -0.43 5.68 -22.31
N PRO A 349 -0.01 6.30 -23.45
CA PRO A 349 0.28 5.57 -24.68
C PRO A 349 1.38 4.54 -24.53
N TYR A 350 2.50 4.87 -23.86
CA TYR A 350 3.62 3.95 -23.66
C TYR A 350 3.18 2.69 -22.90
N ILE A 351 2.50 2.86 -21.77
CA ILE A 351 2.00 1.71 -21.00
C ILE A 351 0.93 0.92 -21.74
N THR A 352 0.09 1.58 -22.53
CA THR A 352 -0.91 0.89 -23.35
C THR A 352 -0.25 0.02 -24.42
N GLU A 353 0.82 0.52 -25.07
CA GLU A 353 1.60 -0.26 -26.02
C GLU A 353 2.28 -1.47 -25.35
N GLU A 354 2.88 -1.27 -24.18
CA GLU A 354 3.49 -2.36 -23.41
C GLU A 354 2.45 -3.40 -22.96
N CYS A 355 1.24 -2.98 -22.58
CA CYS A 355 0.13 -3.90 -22.31
C CYS A 355 -0.21 -4.76 -23.52
N LEU A 356 -0.22 -4.18 -24.72
CA LEU A 356 -0.49 -4.96 -25.94
C LEU A 356 0.62 -5.99 -26.15
N LYS A 357 1.89 -5.59 -26.11
CA LYS A 357 3.06 -6.49 -26.27
C LYS A 357 3.03 -7.67 -25.29
N VAL A 358 2.87 -7.39 -24.00
CA VAL A 358 2.81 -8.42 -22.96
C VAL A 358 1.55 -9.27 -23.14
N GLY A 359 0.41 -8.64 -23.46
CA GLY A 359 -0.87 -9.30 -23.70
C GLY A 359 -0.80 -10.40 -24.77
N TYR A 360 -0.11 -10.17 -25.89
CA TYR A 360 0.08 -11.21 -26.92
C TYR A 360 0.82 -12.44 -26.39
N LYS A 361 1.94 -12.22 -25.68
CA LYS A 361 2.76 -13.27 -25.12
C LYS A 361 1.97 -14.07 -24.08
N THR A 362 1.28 -13.36 -23.19
CA THR A 362 0.52 -13.96 -22.09
C THR A 362 -0.72 -14.71 -22.59
N ALA A 363 -1.41 -14.20 -23.62
CA ALA A 363 -2.54 -14.91 -24.25
C ALA A 363 -2.07 -16.20 -24.93
N ALA A 364 -0.94 -16.17 -25.63
CA ALA A 364 -0.34 -17.37 -26.23
C ALA A 364 0.03 -18.41 -25.16
N ASN A 365 0.68 -17.97 -24.07
CA ASN A 365 1.04 -18.84 -22.95
C ASN A 365 -0.20 -19.43 -22.26
N THR A 366 -1.22 -18.62 -21.96
CA THR A 366 -2.46 -19.09 -21.29
C THR A 366 -3.19 -20.14 -22.14
N LEU A 367 -3.21 -19.97 -23.46
CA LEU A 367 -3.76 -20.96 -24.38
C LEU A 367 -2.93 -22.25 -24.37
N LEU A 368 -1.60 -22.15 -24.41
CA LEU A 368 -0.70 -23.31 -24.34
C LEU A 368 -0.85 -24.08 -23.02
N THR A 369 -0.81 -23.40 -21.87
CA THR A 369 -0.92 -24.03 -20.54
C THR A 369 -2.33 -24.62 -20.32
N GLY A 370 -3.37 -23.92 -20.77
CA GLY A 370 -4.74 -24.45 -20.76
C GLY A 370 -4.83 -25.74 -21.57
N VAL A 371 -4.38 -25.72 -22.83
CA VAL A 371 -4.38 -26.88 -23.73
C VAL A 371 -3.56 -28.04 -23.17
N GLU A 372 -2.38 -27.79 -22.58
CA GLU A 372 -1.53 -28.82 -21.97
C GLU A 372 -2.10 -29.40 -20.67
N GLY A 373 -2.72 -28.58 -19.82
CA GLY A 373 -3.44 -29.02 -18.62
C GLY A 373 -4.64 -29.90 -18.96
N PHE A 374 -5.38 -29.56 -20.03
CA PHE A 374 -6.46 -30.40 -20.57
C PHE A 374 -5.93 -31.68 -21.23
N ARG A 375 -4.74 -31.62 -21.86
CA ARG A 375 -4.07 -32.75 -22.52
C ARG A 375 -3.54 -33.78 -21.50
N GLN A 376 -2.92 -33.35 -20.39
CA GLN A 376 -2.33 -34.26 -19.40
C GLN A 376 -3.37 -34.99 -18.54
N ARG A 377 -4.58 -34.44 -18.36
CA ARG A 377 -5.68 -35.10 -17.63
C ARG A 377 -6.52 -36.07 -18.47
N GLY A 378 -6.03 -36.50 -19.63
CA GLY A 378 -6.71 -37.51 -20.46
C GLY A 378 -8.04 -37.03 -21.07
N ARG A 379 -8.33 -35.72 -21.06
CA ARG A 379 -9.42 -35.13 -21.86
C ARG A 379 -8.88 -34.70 -23.23
N ILE A 380 -8.24 -35.64 -23.92
CA ILE A 380 -7.91 -35.46 -25.34
C ILE A 380 -9.04 -36.09 -26.13
N PHE A 381 -9.83 -35.23 -26.78
CA PHE A 381 -10.56 -35.50 -28.01
C PHE A 381 -11.23 -36.88 -28.12
N THR A 382 -12.31 -37.08 -27.38
CA THR A 382 -13.34 -38.04 -27.80
C THR A 382 -14.58 -37.27 -28.22
N GLY A 383 -14.76 -37.16 -29.54
CA GLY A 383 -16.05 -37.18 -30.21
C GLY A 383 -17.00 -36.00 -30.04
N ASP A 384 -17.27 -35.54 -28.83
CA ASP A 384 -18.37 -34.61 -28.56
C ASP A 384 -18.04 -33.66 -27.39
N GLY A 385 -17.82 -32.39 -27.74
CA GLY A 385 -18.16 -31.25 -26.90
C GLY A 385 -17.47 -31.11 -25.53
N LEU A 386 -16.18 -30.74 -25.51
CA LEU A 386 -15.73 -29.79 -24.49
C LEU A 386 -15.71 -28.40 -25.11
N HIS A 387 -16.80 -27.66 -24.89
CA HIS A 387 -16.80 -26.21 -25.04
C HIS A 387 -15.68 -25.66 -24.15
N LEU A 388 -14.57 -25.20 -24.74
CA LEU A 388 -13.84 -24.05 -24.19
C LEU A 388 -14.93 -23.09 -23.69
N SER A 389 -14.93 -22.73 -22.41
CA SER A 389 -16.05 -21.93 -21.88
C SER A 389 -16.26 -20.75 -22.84
N PRO A 390 -17.50 -20.39 -23.19
CA PRO A 390 -17.76 -19.28 -24.12
C PRO A 390 -16.96 -18.03 -23.73
N LEU A 391 -16.71 -17.83 -22.43
CA LEU A 391 -15.81 -16.82 -21.85
C LEU A 391 -14.34 -16.93 -22.31
N MET A 392 -13.75 -18.13 -22.38
CA MET A 392 -12.37 -18.32 -22.87
C MET A 392 -12.26 -18.06 -24.36
N VAL A 393 -13.20 -18.58 -25.16
CA VAL A 393 -13.24 -18.33 -26.61
C VAL A 393 -13.51 -16.85 -26.88
N GLN A 394 -14.42 -16.23 -26.12
CA GLN A 394 -14.78 -14.82 -26.26
C GLN A 394 -13.69 -13.89 -25.77
N ALA A 395 -12.97 -14.20 -24.67
CA ALA A 395 -11.84 -13.39 -24.20
C ALA A 395 -10.67 -13.43 -25.19
N VAL A 396 -10.35 -14.62 -25.73
CA VAL A 396 -9.31 -14.79 -26.75
C VAL A 396 -9.73 -14.17 -28.08
N ALA A 397 -10.96 -14.40 -28.54
CA ALA A 397 -11.50 -13.81 -29.75
C ALA A 397 -11.84 -12.31 -29.61
N TRP A 398 -11.86 -11.73 -28.40
CA TRP A 398 -11.93 -10.27 -28.18
C TRP A 398 -10.55 -9.61 -28.17
N MET A 399 -9.52 -10.31 -27.69
CA MET A 399 -8.15 -9.82 -27.74
C MET A 399 -7.63 -9.74 -29.17
N VAL A 400 -7.95 -10.72 -30.03
CA VAL A 400 -7.42 -10.82 -31.41
C VAL A 400 -7.86 -9.68 -32.38
N PRO A 401 -9.12 -9.18 -32.39
CA PRO A 401 -9.58 -8.19 -33.37
C PRO A 401 -9.30 -6.73 -32.98
N LYS A 402 -9.11 -6.41 -31.69
CA LYS A 402 -8.78 -5.04 -31.22
C LYS A 402 -7.31 -4.66 -31.40
N ILE A 403 -6.58 -5.55 -32.06
CA ILE A 403 -5.13 -5.64 -32.16
C ILE A 403 -4.67 -5.46 -33.62
N TYR A 404 -5.61 -5.58 -34.57
CA TYR A 404 -5.43 -5.29 -35.98
C TYR A 404 -6.53 -4.30 -36.42
N LYS A 405 -6.42 -3.05 -35.97
CA LYS A 405 -6.99 -1.88 -36.65
C LYS A 405 -6.23 -0.63 -36.23
#